data_AF-A0A7V6YXA0-F1
#
_entry.id   AF-A0A7V6YXA0-F1
#
_cell.length_a   1.000
_cell.length_b   1.000
_cell.length_c   1.000
_cell.angle_alpha   90.00
_cell.angle_beta   90.00
_cell.angle_gamma   90.00
#
_symmetry.space_group_name_H-M   'P 1'
#
loop_
_entity.id
_entity.type
_entity.pdbx_description
1 polymer ?
#
loop_
_entity_poly.entity_id
_entity_poly.type
_entity_poly.pdbx_seq_one_letter_code
_entity_poly.pdbx_strand_id
1 'polypeptide(L)'
;MASQLDQLKRFTRVVADTGDFATLQQYAPEDATTNPSLILKAAQMPAYKDVVGKAVAEGKRSGASGQALLTAIADQLLVLFGVEILKVVPGRVSTETDASLSFDTEALVAKARHFIKLYERNGIPRERILIKIASTWEGIRAAEVLQKESINCNMTLLFSLPQAVACAEAGARLISPFVGRILDWYKAKTGKDYAPAEDPGVRSVREIYAYYKKFGYPTEVMGASFRNKGEILELAGCDLLTISPQLLGELKSSEEPVERKLSPERFESEKIERLELDEKKFRWLLNENAMATEKTAEGIRLFHADAIKLEQFIAAHL
;
A
#
# COMPACT_ATOMS: atom_id res chain seq x y z
N MET A 1 12.46 -18.98 22.17
CA MET A 1 11.15 -18.44 22.63
C MET A 1 10.35 -18.01 21.39
N ALA A 2 9.15 -17.42 21.51
CA ALA A 2 8.45 -16.92 20.32
C ALA A 2 9.18 -15.67 19.78
N SER A 3 9.43 -15.59 18.47
CA SER A 3 10.10 -14.43 17.87
C SER A 3 9.27 -13.15 18.00
N GLN A 4 9.86 -11.97 17.83
CA GLN A 4 9.11 -10.70 17.79
C GLN A 4 8.05 -10.72 16.69
N LEU A 5 8.33 -11.36 15.55
CA LEU A 5 7.35 -11.57 14.49
C LEU A 5 6.15 -12.40 14.96
N ASP A 6 6.39 -13.51 15.67
CA ASP A 6 5.31 -14.37 16.20
C ASP A 6 4.50 -13.66 17.29
N GLN A 7 5.15 -12.84 18.11
CA GLN A 7 4.48 -12.04 19.13
C GLN A 7 3.64 -10.92 18.50
N LEU A 8 4.15 -10.22 17.48
CA LEU A 8 3.44 -9.17 16.75
C LEU A 8 2.14 -9.69 16.12
N LYS A 9 2.18 -10.89 15.53
CA LYS A 9 1.02 -11.56 14.91
C LYS A 9 -0.16 -11.81 15.86
N ARG A 10 0.06 -11.74 17.18
CA ARG A 10 -1.02 -11.86 18.19
C ARG A 10 -1.91 -10.61 18.25
N PHE A 11 -1.41 -9.48 17.78
CA PHE A 11 -2.08 -8.18 17.89
C PHE A 11 -2.38 -7.53 16.54
N THR A 12 -1.60 -7.88 15.51
CA THR A 12 -1.61 -7.22 14.20
C THR A 12 -1.54 -8.26 13.10
N ARG A 13 -2.34 -8.11 12.04
CA ARG A 13 -2.20 -8.94 10.84
C ARG A 13 -0.97 -8.48 10.06
N VAL A 14 0.02 -9.37 9.97
CA VAL A 14 1.28 -9.07 9.28
C VAL A 14 1.10 -9.26 7.77
N VAL A 15 1.51 -8.25 7.02
CA VAL A 15 1.46 -8.20 5.55
C VAL A 15 2.89 -8.07 5.02
N ALA A 16 3.20 -8.72 3.90
CA ALA A 16 4.52 -8.62 3.29
C ALA A 16 4.55 -7.61 2.13
N ASP A 17 5.49 -6.66 2.17
CA ASP A 17 5.67 -5.64 1.13
C ASP A 17 6.75 -6.06 0.12
N THR A 18 6.38 -6.93 -0.83
CA THR A 18 7.31 -7.46 -1.83
C THR A 18 6.62 -8.08 -3.04
N GLY A 19 7.27 -8.03 -4.20
CA GLY A 19 6.93 -8.87 -5.36
C GLY A 19 7.63 -10.23 -5.38
N ASP A 20 8.59 -10.44 -4.48
CA ASP A 20 9.39 -11.66 -4.37
C ASP A 20 8.63 -12.76 -3.61
N PHE A 21 7.74 -13.45 -4.31
CA PHE A 21 6.83 -14.44 -3.70
C PHE A 21 7.53 -15.70 -3.17
N ALA A 22 8.74 -16.03 -3.66
CA ALA A 22 9.52 -17.16 -3.16
C ALA A 22 9.92 -16.99 -1.68
N THR A 23 10.12 -15.74 -1.24
CA THR A 23 10.53 -15.45 0.14
C THR A 23 9.35 -15.38 1.12
N LEU A 24 8.11 -15.36 0.65
CA LEU A 24 6.94 -15.12 1.50
C LEU A 24 6.65 -16.28 2.46
N GLN A 25 6.83 -17.52 2.02
CA GLN A 25 6.50 -18.71 2.82
C GLN A 25 7.20 -18.73 4.18
N GLN A 26 8.44 -18.25 4.24
CA GLN A 26 9.21 -18.27 5.49
C GLN A 26 8.66 -17.33 6.57
N TYR A 27 7.84 -16.35 6.20
CA TYR A 27 7.26 -15.37 7.11
C TYR A 27 5.78 -15.60 7.37
N ALA A 28 5.11 -16.48 6.61
CA ALA A 28 3.67 -16.76 6.69
C ALA A 28 2.81 -15.50 6.91
N PRO A 29 2.88 -14.49 6.01
CA PRO A 29 2.05 -13.29 6.11
C PRO A 29 0.60 -13.60 5.72
N GLU A 30 -0.33 -12.77 6.22
CA GLU A 30 -1.75 -12.87 5.92
C GLU A 30 -2.04 -12.37 4.48
N ASP A 31 -1.61 -11.14 4.20
CA ASP A 31 -1.75 -10.47 2.91
C ASP A 31 -0.36 -10.16 2.33
N ALA A 32 -0.32 -9.67 1.09
CA ALA A 32 0.86 -9.07 0.49
C ALA A 32 0.53 -7.77 -0.25
N THR A 33 1.49 -6.86 -0.32
CA THR A 33 1.39 -5.64 -1.11
C THR A 33 2.48 -5.55 -2.15
N THR A 34 2.09 -5.07 -3.34
CA THR A 34 3.04 -4.71 -4.39
C THR A 34 2.86 -3.24 -4.77
N ASN A 35 3.80 -2.74 -5.57
CA ASN A 35 3.78 -1.46 -6.26
C ASN A 35 4.71 -1.59 -7.50
N PRO A 36 4.74 -0.62 -8.43
CA PRO A 36 5.54 -0.74 -9.64
C PRO A 36 7.03 -0.99 -9.36
N SER A 37 7.60 -0.34 -8.33
CA SER A 37 9.01 -0.50 -7.94
C SER A 37 9.32 -1.94 -7.50
N LEU A 38 8.43 -2.55 -6.70
CA LEU A 38 8.59 -3.92 -6.21
C LEU A 38 8.45 -4.96 -7.33
N ILE A 39 7.52 -4.73 -8.26
CA ILE A 39 7.36 -5.61 -9.42
C ILE A 39 8.53 -5.48 -10.38
N LEU A 40 9.05 -4.27 -10.63
CA LEU A 40 10.28 -4.08 -11.41
C LEU A 40 11.45 -4.86 -10.81
N LYS A 41 11.68 -4.72 -9.49
CA LYS A 41 12.76 -5.45 -8.81
C LYS A 41 12.59 -6.97 -8.92
N ALA A 42 11.37 -7.47 -8.78
CA ALA A 42 11.09 -8.90 -8.90
C ALA A 42 11.24 -9.38 -10.35
N ALA A 43 10.70 -8.67 -11.33
CA ALA A 43 10.74 -9.05 -12.75
C ALA A 43 12.18 -9.16 -13.30
N GLN A 44 13.14 -8.44 -12.72
CA GLN A 44 14.56 -8.54 -13.04
C GLN A 44 15.25 -9.80 -12.50
N MET A 45 14.60 -10.55 -11.59
CA MET A 45 15.17 -11.76 -11.01
C MET A 45 15.05 -12.95 -11.98
N PRO A 46 16.13 -13.71 -12.23
CA PRO A 46 16.09 -14.87 -13.13
C PRO A 46 15.04 -15.93 -12.74
N ALA A 47 14.72 -16.05 -11.45
CA ALA A 47 13.71 -16.96 -10.94
C ALA A 47 12.29 -16.67 -11.45
N TYR A 48 12.03 -15.44 -11.91
CA TYR A 48 10.70 -14.99 -12.34
C TYR A 48 10.60 -14.76 -13.86
N LYS A 49 11.60 -15.21 -14.63
CA LYS A 49 11.61 -15.11 -16.09
C LYS A 49 10.37 -15.71 -16.75
N ASP A 50 9.82 -16.79 -16.17
CA ASP A 50 8.66 -17.49 -16.74
C ASP A 50 7.37 -16.66 -16.56
N VAL A 51 7.25 -15.94 -15.45
CA VAL A 51 6.16 -14.98 -15.21
C VAL A 51 6.25 -13.82 -16.19
N VAL A 52 7.46 -13.29 -16.41
CA VAL A 52 7.72 -12.23 -17.41
C VAL A 52 7.38 -12.70 -18.82
N GLY A 53 7.84 -13.90 -19.21
CA GLY A 53 7.55 -14.49 -20.52
C GLY A 53 6.06 -14.70 -20.75
N LYS A 54 5.33 -15.16 -19.72
CA LYS A 54 3.87 -15.28 -19.78
C LYS A 54 3.19 -13.91 -19.94
N ALA A 55 3.62 -12.89 -19.20
CA ALA A 55 3.08 -11.53 -19.33
C ALA A 55 3.26 -10.96 -20.75
N VAL A 56 4.46 -11.15 -21.33
CA VAL A 56 4.75 -10.75 -22.72
C VAL A 56 3.85 -11.48 -23.71
N ALA A 57 3.69 -12.80 -23.55
CA ALA A 57 2.84 -13.61 -24.42
C ALA A 57 1.37 -13.18 -24.35
N GLU A 58 0.83 -12.94 -23.15
CA GLU A 58 -0.56 -12.48 -22.97
C GLU A 58 -0.76 -11.05 -23.47
N GLY A 59 0.18 -10.14 -23.23
CA GLY A 59 0.07 -8.77 -23.73
C GLY A 59 0.12 -8.69 -25.25
N LYS A 60 0.92 -9.53 -25.92
CA LYS A 60 0.93 -9.65 -27.40
C LYS A 60 -0.43 -10.10 -27.98
N ARG A 61 -1.28 -10.78 -27.19
CA ARG A 61 -2.65 -11.17 -27.62
C ARG A 61 -3.67 -10.01 -27.58
N SER A 62 -3.30 -8.85 -27.02
CA SER A 62 -4.19 -7.68 -27.00
C SER A 62 -4.41 -7.05 -28.38
N GLY A 63 -3.54 -7.33 -29.36
CA GLY A 63 -3.53 -6.65 -30.66
C GLY A 63 -2.98 -5.23 -30.62
N ALA A 64 -2.51 -4.75 -29.46
CA ALA A 64 -1.90 -3.44 -29.31
C ALA A 64 -0.48 -3.40 -29.89
N SER A 65 0.00 -2.19 -30.21
CA SER A 65 1.35 -1.92 -30.70
C SER A 65 1.97 -0.70 -30.02
N GLY A 66 3.29 -0.56 -30.09
CA GLY A 66 4.02 0.57 -29.52
C GLY A 66 3.78 0.71 -28.01
N GLN A 67 3.51 1.93 -27.55
CA GLN A 67 3.29 2.21 -26.13
C GLN A 67 2.11 1.42 -25.54
N ALA A 68 1.02 1.26 -26.30
CA ALA A 68 -0.16 0.52 -25.84
C ALA A 68 0.16 -0.97 -25.59
N LEU A 69 1.09 -1.56 -26.34
CA LEU A 69 1.57 -2.92 -26.09
C LEU A 69 2.39 -3.00 -24.80
N LEU A 70 3.28 -2.04 -24.56
CA LEU A 70 4.08 -1.98 -23.32
C LEU A 70 3.18 -1.87 -22.10
N THR A 71 2.18 -0.99 -22.14
CA THR A 71 1.19 -0.86 -21.07
C THR A 71 0.37 -2.14 -20.88
N ALA A 72 -0.07 -2.79 -21.95
CA ALA A 72 -0.80 -4.06 -21.85
C ALA A 72 0.05 -5.17 -21.21
N ILE A 73 1.34 -5.24 -21.52
CA ILE A 73 2.25 -6.22 -20.92
C ILE A 73 2.54 -5.87 -19.46
N ALA A 74 2.72 -4.58 -19.14
CA ALA A 74 2.89 -4.14 -17.75
C ALA A 74 1.67 -4.50 -16.90
N ASP A 75 0.46 -4.25 -17.39
CA ASP A 75 -0.79 -4.64 -16.71
C ASP A 75 -0.85 -6.16 -16.46
N GLN A 76 -0.50 -6.98 -17.46
CA GLN A 76 -0.42 -8.44 -17.30
C GLN A 76 0.65 -8.85 -16.28
N LEU A 77 1.80 -8.19 -16.29
CA LEU A 77 2.90 -8.49 -15.37
C LEU A 77 2.49 -8.24 -13.92
N LEU A 78 1.90 -7.07 -13.64
CA LEU A 78 1.39 -6.71 -12.31
C LEU A 78 0.39 -7.75 -11.80
N VAL A 79 -0.57 -8.14 -12.65
CA VAL A 79 -1.61 -9.13 -12.30
C VAL A 79 -1.03 -10.53 -12.12
N LEU A 80 -0.14 -10.99 -13.01
CA LEU A 80 0.43 -12.33 -12.92
C LEU A 80 1.31 -12.50 -11.69
N PHE A 81 2.08 -11.48 -11.30
CA PHE A 81 2.78 -11.51 -10.00
C PHE A 81 1.79 -11.60 -8.83
N GLY A 82 0.69 -10.87 -8.87
CA GLY A 82 -0.37 -11.00 -7.87
C GLY A 82 -0.99 -12.40 -7.82
N VAL A 83 -1.22 -13.03 -8.98
CA VAL A 83 -1.71 -14.41 -9.07
C VAL A 83 -0.74 -15.38 -8.38
N GLU A 84 0.56 -15.27 -8.63
CA GLU A 84 1.56 -16.11 -7.97
C GLU A 84 1.65 -15.87 -6.46
N ILE A 85 1.58 -14.60 -6.02
CA ILE A 85 1.53 -14.23 -4.60
C ILE A 85 0.32 -14.86 -3.90
N LEU A 86 -0.85 -14.84 -4.54
CA LEU A 86 -2.10 -15.38 -3.98
C LEU A 86 -2.10 -16.90 -3.82
N LYS A 87 -1.18 -17.63 -4.47
CA LYS A 87 -0.96 -19.06 -4.21
C LYS A 87 -0.22 -19.30 -2.89
N VAL A 88 0.47 -18.28 -2.38
CA VAL A 88 1.30 -18.38 -1.18
C VAL A 88 0.59 -17.79 0.05
N VAL A 89 -0.08 -16.64 -0.11
CA VAL A 89 -0.75 -15.95 1.00
C VAL A 89 -2.24 -16.34 1.07
N PRO A 90 -2.82 -16.53 2.26
CA PRO A 90 -4.24 -16.89 2.41
C PRO A 90 -5.19 -15.70 2.20
N GLY A 91 -4.74 -14.47 2.48
CA GLY A 91 -5.58 -13.28 2.57
C GLY A 91 -5.75 -12.54 1.25
N ARG A 92 -5.04 -11.44 1.00
CA ARG A 92 -5.24 -10.58 -0.19
C ARG A 92 -3.92 -10.14 -0.81
N VAL A 93 -3.98 -9.65 -2.05
CA VAL A 93 -2.87 -8.94 -2.70
C VAL A 93 -3.28 -7.52 -3.09
N SER A 94 -2.44 -6.54 -2.80
CA SER A 94 -2.59 -5.18 -3.34
C SER A 94 -1.88 -5.03 -4.68
N THR A 95 -2.55 -4.49 -5.69
CA THR A 95 -1.99 -4.19 -7.01
C THR A 95 -2.24 -2.74 -7.36
N GLU A 96 -1.17 -2.00 -7.63
CA GLU A 96 -1.20 -0.55 -7.78
C GLU A 96 -1.49 -0.12 -9.21
N THR A 97 -2.41 0.83 -9.39
CA THR A 97 -2.67 1.48 -10.68
C THR A 97 -1.48 2.33 -11.10
N ASP A 98 -1.39 2.66 -12.40
CA ASP A 98 -0.36 3.60 -12.88
C ASP A 98 -0.50 4.96 -12.17
N ALA A 99 0.60 5.42 -11.57
CA ALA A 99 0.68 6.67 -10.86
C ALA A 99 0.44 7.88 -11.77
N SER A 100 0.62 7.77 -13.09
CA SER A 100 0.27 8.82 -14.05
C SER A 100 -1.23 9.18 -14.01
N LEU A 101 -2.08 8.25 -13.59
CA LEU A 101 -3.52 8.41 -13.49
C LEU A 101 -3.97 9.05 -12.17
N SER A 102 -3.06 9.38 -11.26
CA SER A 102 -3.40 9.82 -9.88
C SER A 102 -4.32 11.05 -9.81
N PHE A 103 -4.46 11.80 -10.90
CA PHE A 103 -5.30 13.00 -10.97
C PHE A 103 -6.46 12.85 -11.97
N ASP A 104 -6.78 11.63 -12.38
CA ASP A 104 -7.88 11.32 -13.30
C ASP A 104 -8.78 10.23 -12.68
N THR A 105 -9.94 10.67 -12.16
CA THR A 105 -10.89 9.79 -11.47
C THR A 105 -11.43 8.70 -12.41
N GLU A 106 -11.81 9.06 -13.63
CA GLU A 106 -12.43 8.12 -14.56
C GLU A 106 -11.42 7.09 -15.07
N ALA A 107 -10.19 7.53 -15.36
CA ALA A 107 -9.12 6.64 -15.78
C ALA A 107 -8.72 5.65 -14.67
N LEU A 108 -8.68 6.09 -13.41
CA LEU A 108 -8.43 5.20 -12.26
C LEU A 108 -9.54 4.14 -12.12
N VAL A 109 -10.80 4.54 -12.22
CA VAL A 109 -11.94 3.60 -12.17
C VAL A 109 -11.85 2.59 -13.33
N ALA A 110 -11.58 3.05 -14.54
CA ALA A 110 -11.43 2.18 -15.71
C ALA A 110 -10.27 1.19 -15.55
N LYS A 111 -9.11 1.66 -15.06
CA LYS A 111 -7.93 0.82 -14.83
C LYS A 111 -8.18 -0.21 -13.73
N ALA A 112 -8.84 0.18 -12.63
CA ALA A 112 -9.22 -0.73 -11.56
C ALA A 112 -10.13 -1.87 -12.05
N ARG A 113 -11.20 -1.54 -12.81
CA ARG A 113 -12.08 -2.54 -13.43
C ARG A 113 -11.32 -3.44 -14.40
N HIS A 114 -10.37 -2.87 -15.15
CA HIS A 114 -9.51 -3.65 -16.04
C HIS A 114 -8.68 -4.69 -15.28
N PHE A 115 -8.02 -4.31 -14.19
CA PHE A 115 -7.27 -5.23 -13.34
C PHE A 115 -8.14 -6.34 -12.75
N ILE A 116 -9.33 -6.01 -12.23
CA ILE A 116 -10.27 -7.02 -11.72
C ILE A 116 -10.62 -8.04 -12.82
N LYS A 117 -10.92 -7.57 -14.04
CA LYS A 117 -11.19 -8.47 -15.18
C LYS A 117 -10.00 -9.38 -15.51
N LEU A 118 -8.76 -8.87 -15.42
CA LEU A 118 -7.57 -9.68 -15.65
C LEU A 118 -7.36 -10.73 -14.54
N TYR A 119 -7.62 -10.38 -13.29
CA TYR A 119 -7.60 -11.34 -12.17
C TYR A 119 -8.65 -12.43 -12.33
N GLU A 120 -9.90 -12.06 -12.64
CA GLU A 120 -11.00 -13.00 -12.85
C GLU A 120 -10.73 -13.98 -13.99
N ARG A 121 -10.09 -13.51 -15.09
CA ARG A 121 -9.62 -14.37 -16.18
C ARG A 121 -8.57 -15.40 -15.76
N ASN A 122 -7.80 -15.09 -14.72
CA ASN A 122 -6.85 -16.02 -14.10
C ASN A 122 -7.47 -16.85 -12.96
N GLY A 123 -8.80 -16.85 -12.84
CA GLY A 123 -9.52 -17.63 -11.83
C GLY A 123 -9.43 -17.05 -10.41
N ILE A 124 -9.01 -15.80 -10.27
CA ILE A 124 -8.90 -15.13 -8.97
C ILE A 124 -10.16 -14.30 -8.69
N PRO A 125 -10.88 -14.57 -7.58
CA PRO A 125 -12.05 -13.81 -7.21
C PRO A 125 -11.66 -12.41 -6.70
N ARG A 126 -12.46 -11.39 -7.03
CA ARG A 126 -12.15 -9.97 -6.78
C ARG A 126 -11.99 -9.62 -5.29
N GLU A 127 -12.58 -10.41 -4.39
CA GLU A 127 -12.51 -10.22 -2.94
C GLU A 127 -11.08 -10.42 -2.40
N ARG A 128 -10.24 -11.15 -3.15
CA ARG A 128 -8.81 -11.34 -2.83
C ARG A 128 -7.91 -10.22 -3.34
N ILE A 129 -8.46 -9.22 -4.03
CA ILE A 129 -7.72 -8.12 -4.63
C ILE A 129 -8.01 -6.82 -3.91
N LEU A 130 -6.95 -6.05 -3.66
CA LEU A 130 -7.05 -4.64 -3.28
C LEU A 130 -6.44 -3.79 -4.40
N ILE A 131 -7.27 -2.99 -5.09
CA ILE A 131 -6.77 -2.03 -6.07
C ILE A 131 -6.13 -0.87 -5.33
N LYS A 132 -4.83 -0.69 -5.51
CA LYS A 132 -4.04 0.29 -4.77
C LYS A 132 -3.97 1.60 -5.55
N ILE A 133 -4.39 2.68 -4.92
CA ILE A 133 -4.61 4.00 -5.55
C ILE A 133 -3.99 5.08 -4.67
N ALA A 134 -3.30 6.06 -5.27
CA ALA A 134 -2.74 7.19 -4.54
C ALA A 134 -3.85 8.03 -3.87
N SER A 135 -3.62 8.48 -2.64
CA SER A 135 -4.61 9.23 -1.82
C SER A 135 -4.70 10.72 -2.21
N THR A 136 -4.83 11.00 -3.50
CA THR A 136 -5.26 12.30 -4.03
C THR A 136 -6.77 12.45 -3.88
N TRP A 137 -7.32 13.65 -4.09
CA TRP A 137 -8.78 13.83 -4.07
C TRP A 137 -9.45 12.93 -5.12
N GLU A 138 -8.91 12.94 -6.33
CA GLU A 138 -9.38 12.19 -7.49
C GLU A 138 -9.29 10.68 -7.23
N GLY A 139 -8.20 10.21 -6.62
CA GLY A 139 -8.04 8.81 -6.23
C GLY A 139 -9.05 8.38 -5.17
N ILE A 140 -9.36 9.25 -4.20
CA ILE A 140 -10.37 8.99 -3.17
C ILE A 140 -11.78 8.94 -3.79
N ARG A 141 -12.10 9.82 -4.75
CA ARG A 141 -13.37 9.76 -5.49
C ARG A 141 -13.47 8.50 -6.35
N ALA A 142 -12.36 8.07 -6.97
CA ALA A 142 -12.33 6.81 -7.71
C ALA A 142 -12.62 5.62 -6.78
N ALA A 143 -12.02 5.59 -5.59
CA ALA A 143 -12.29 4.55 -4.60
C ALA A 143 -13.76 4.53 -4.17
N GLU A 144 -14.41 5.68 -3.99
CA GLU A 144 -15.84 5.74 -3.65
C GLU A 144 -16.72 5.05 -4.70
N VAL A 145 -16.43 5.26 -5.98
CA VAL A 145 -17.14 4.60 -7.09
C VAL A 145 -16.87 3.09 -7.06
N LEU A 146 -15.61 2.70 -6.93
CA LEU A 146 -15.19 1.29 -6.95
C LEU A 146 -15.75 0.48 -5.78
N GLN A 147 -15.86 1.07 -4.60
CA GLN A 147 -16.46 0.41 -3.43
C GLN A 147 -17.94 0.11 -3.64
N LYS A 148 -18.69 1.01 -4.29
CA LYS A 148 -20.10 0.77 -4.68
C LYS A 148 -20.23 -0.40 -5.67
N GLU A 149 -19.16 -0.74 -6.38
CA GLU A 149 -19.06 -1.87 -7.31
C GLU A 149 -18.44 -3.13 -6.68
N SER A 150 -18.24 -3.14 -5.37
CA SER A 150 -17.57 -4.22 -4.63
C SER A 150 -16.14 -4.49 -5.11
N ILE A 151 -15.44 -3.44 -5.56
CA ILE A 151 -14.01 -3.47 -5.87
C ILE A 151 -13.28 -2.86 -4.68
N ASN A 152 -12.55 -3.70 -3.94
CA ASN A 152 -11.85 -3.26 -2.75
C ASN A 152 -10.63 -2.41 -3.10
N CYS A 153 -10.44 -1.29 -2.39
CA CYS A 153 -9.34 -0.35 -2.62
C CYS A 153 -8.41 -0.28 -1.42
N ASN A 154 -7.11 -0.15 -1.72
CA ASN A 154 -6.06 0.20 -0.76
C ASN A 154 -5.56 1.62 -1.08
N MET A 155 -5.86 2.59 -0.21
CA MET A 155 -5.43 3.98 -0.42
C MET A 155 -4.00 4.18 0.07
N THR A 156 -3.06 4.39 -0.86
CA THR A 156 -1.62 4.52 -0.59
C THR A 156 -1.16 5.98 -0.69
N LEU A 157 0.12 6.25 -0.44
CA LEU A 157 0.68 7.61 -0.42
C LEU A 157 -0.14 8.54 0.51
N LEU A 158 -0.51 7.99 1.66
CA LEU A 158 -1.30 8.67 2.67
C LEU A 158 -0.36 9.19 3.76
N PHE A 159 -0.34 10.51 3.93
CA PHE A 159 0.61 11.20 4.80
C PHE A 159 -0.05 12.13 5.82
N SER A 160 -1.38 12.28 5.79
CA SER A 160 -2.08 13.23 6.63
C SER A 160 -3.45 12.75 7.07
N LEU A 161 -3.92 13.26 8.21
CA LEU A 161 -5.26 12.96 8.72
C LEU A 161 -6.38 13.34 7.73
N PRO A 162 -6.37 14.51 7.02
CA PRO A 162 -7.39 14.81 6.02
C PRO A 162 -7.50 13.76 4.90
N GLN A 163 -6.38 13.20 4.44
CA GLN A 163 -6.42 12.07 3.50
C GLN A 163 -7.07 10.84 4.13
N ALA A 164 -6.71 10.48 5.36
CA ALA A 164 -7.33 9.35 6.06
C ALA A 164 -8.83 9.55 6.25
N VAL A 165 -9.28 10.72 6.71
CA VAL A 165 -10.71 10.98 6.93
C VAL A 165 -11.48 10.89 5.61
N ALA A 166 -10.99 11.52 4.54
CA ALA A 166 -11.64 11.45 3.24
C ALA A 166 -11.69 10.02 2.66
N CYS A 167 -10.67 9.18 2.92
CA CYS A 167 -10.69 7.76 2.54
C CYS A 167 -11.76 6.96 3.30
N ALA A 168 -11.91 7.22 4.61
CA ALA A 168 -12.91 6.57 5.44
C ALA A 168 -14.33 6.93 5.00
N GLU A 169 -14.58 8.22 4.72
CA GLU A 169 -15.87 8.72 4.23
C GLU A 169 -16.19 8.22 2.81
N ALA A 170 -15.18 7.99 1.98
CA ALA A 170 -15.34 7.33 0.68
C ALA A 170 -15.59 5.81 0.79
N GLY A 171 -15.56 5.24 2.00
CA GLY A 171 -15.79 3.82 2.23
C GLY A 171 -14.66 2.92 1.74
N ALA A 172 -13.44 3.44 1.59
CA ALA A 172 -12.30 2.62 1.17
C ALA A 172 -12.14 1.39 2.07
N ARG A 173 -11.79 0.23 1.49
CA ARG A 173 -11.61 -0.99 2.27
C ARG A 173 -10.45 -0.89 3.25
N LEU A 174 -9.34 -0.33 2.79
CA LEU A 174 -8.08 -0.26 3.54
C LEU A 174 -7.33 1.03 3.19
N ILE A 175 -6.61 1.58 4.17
CA ILE A 175 -5.66 2.67 3.95
C ILE A 175 -4.24 2.24 4.33
N SER A 176 -3.24 2.75 3.60
CA SER A 176 -1.81 2.56 3.86
C SER A 176 -1.15 3.88 4.27
N PRO A 177 -1.31 4.36 5.52
CA PRO A 177 -0.55 5.50 6.03
C PRO A 177 0.94 5.18 6.13
N PHE A 178 1.78 6.06 5.55
CA PHE A 178 3.22 5.85 5.50
C PHE A 178 3.89 6.35 6.78
N VAL A 179 4.88 5.61 7.27
CA VAL A 179 5.66 5.95 8.47
C VAL A 179 7.02 6.53 8.08
N GLY A 180 7.88 5.72 7.49
CA GLY A 180 9.28 6.07 7.27
C GLY A 180 9.50 7.23 6.31
N ARG A 181 8.63 7.44 5.31
CA ARG A 181 8.73 8.63 4.43
C ARG A 181 8.39 9.94 5.16
N ILE A 182 7.57 9.87 6.22
CA ILE A 182 7.32 11.01 7.11
C ILE A 182 8.60 11.27 7.92
N LEU A 183 9.19 10.24 8.52
CA LEU A 183 10.48 10.35 9.22
C LEU A 183 11.55 10.98 8.32
N ASP A 184 11.72 10.49 7.09
CA ASP A 184 12.72 11.01 6.14
C ASP A 184 12.58 12.53 5.93
N TRP A 185 11.35 13.01 5.77
CA TRP A 185 11.08 14.43 5.56
C TRP A 185 11.51 15.27 6.76
N TYR A 186 11.10 14.84 7.96
CA TYR A 186 11.42 15.55 9.20
C TYR A 186 12.92 15.50 9.52
N LYS A 187 13.59 14.37 9.28
CA LYS A 187 15.04 14.25 9.40
C LYS A 187 15.75 15.24 8.48
N ALA A 188 15.38 15.27 7.20
CA ALA A 188 15.97 16.19 6.23
C ALA A 188 15.72 17.67 6.58
N LYS A 189 14.52 17.99 7.08
CA LYS A 189 14.13 19.37 7.41
C LYS A 189 14.75 19.88 8.72
N THR A 190 14.88 19.02 9.73
CA THR A 190 15.27 19.42 11.09
C THR A 190 16.69 19.03 11.47
N GLY A 191 17.30 18.06 10.77
CA GLY A 191 18.60 17.48 11.11
C GLY A 191 18.59 16.62 12.38
N LYS A 192 17.42 16.25 12.90
CA LYS A 192 17.28 15.50 14.16
C LYS A 192 17.08 14.01 13.92
N ASP A 193 17.61 13.19 14.82
CA ASP A 193 17.18 11.81 15.01
C ASP A 193 15.97 11.73 15.95
N TYR A 194 15.15 10.70 15.77
CA TYR A 194 13.93 10.50 16.52
C TYR A 194 13.97 9.12 17.19
N ALA A 195 13.65 9.07 18.48
CA ALA A 195 13.37 7.80 19.13
C ALA A 195 12.09 7.18 18.54
N PRO A 196 11.92 5.85 18.54
CA PRO A 196 10.74 5.21 17.93
C PRO A 196 9.39 5.77 18.38
N ALA A 197 9.23 6.07 19.68
CA ALA A 197 7.99 6.64 20.22
C ALA A 197 7.77 8.13 19.83
N GLU A 198 8.82 8.82 19.41
CA GLU A 198 8.81 10.23 19.00
C GLU A 198 8.78 10.40 17.48
N ASP A 199 8.87 9.28 16.74
CA ASP A 199 8.87 9.25 15.30
C ASP A 199 7.59 9.92 14.74
N PRO A 200 7.72 10.92 13.85
CA PRO A 200 6.57 11.66 13.34
C PRO A 200 5.64 10.80 12.47
N GLY A 201 6.16 9.77 11.80
CA GLY A 201 5.36 8.80 11.07
C GLY A 201 4.58 7.86 11.99
N VAL A 202 5.21 7.37 13.06
CA VAL A 202 4.51 6.58 14.09
C VAL A 202 3.39 7.40 14.71
N ARG A 203 3.64 8.67 15.07
CA ARG A 203 2.62 9.59 15.60
C ARG A 203 1.46 9.79 14.61
N SER A 204 1.76 9.95 13.32
CA SER A 204 0.73 10.08 12.29
C SER A 204 -0.18 8.85 12.20
N VAL A 205 0.38 7.64 12.19
CA VAL A 205 -0.44 6.41 12.15
C VAL A 205 -1.26 6.26 13.43
N ARG A 206 -0.72 6.61 14.59
CA ARG A 206 -1.45 6.58 15.87
C ARG A 206 -2.66 7.51 15.86
N GLU A 207 -2.49 8.74 15.39
CA GLU A 207 -3.57 9.73 15.25
C GLU A 207 -4.67 9.21 14.32
N ILE A 208 -4.28 8.68 13.15
CA ILE A 208 -5.23 8.11 12.18
C ILE A 208 -5.98 6.91 12.77
N TYR A 209 -5.27 5.98 13.41
CA TYR A 209 -5.88 4.81 14.06
C TYR A 209 -6.87 5.23 15.14
N ALA A 210 -6.48 6.15 16.02
CA ALA A 210 -7.34 6.68 17.08
C ALA A 210 -8.63 7.30 16.52
N TYR A 211 -8.51 8.15 15.48
CA TYR A 211 -9.65 8.76 14.79
C TYR A 211 -10.59 7.70 14.22
N TYR A 212 -10.04 6.68 13.54
CA TYR A 212 -10.83 5.62 12.92
C TYR A 212 -11.60 4.81 13.95
N LYS A 213 -10.95 4.40 15.05
CA LYS A 213 -11.61 3.62 16.11
C LYS A 213 -12.63 4.46 16.88
N LYS A 214 -12.34 5.74 17.15
CA LYS A 214 -13.26 6.66 17.85
C LYS A 214 -14.59 6.81 17.12
N PHE A 215 -14.56 6.96 15.80
CA PHE A 215 -15.75 7.19 14.99
C PHE A 215 -16.32 5.92 14.35
N GLY A 216 -15.78 4.74 14.69
CA GLY A 216 -16.32 3.46 14.23
C GLY A 216 -16.17 3.22 12.73
N TYR A 217 -15.14 3.77 12.09
CA TYR A 217 -14.91 3.54 10.67
C TYR A 217 -14.43 2.09 10.42
N PRO A 218 -15.08 1.35 9.49
CA PRO A 218 -14.72 -0.05 9.21
C PRO A 218 -13.48 -0.20 8.33
N THR A 219 -13.00 0.90 7.73
CA THR A 219 -11.77 0.91 6.92
C THR A 219 -10.57 0.44 7.74
N GLU A 220 -9.85 -0.54 7.21
CA GLU A 220 -8.69 -1.12 7.88
C GLU A 220 -7.49 -0.15 7.83
N VAL A 221 -6.78 0.01 8.95
CA VAL A 221 -5.55 0.83 9.01
C VAL A 221 -4.32 -0.06 8.87
N MET A 222 -3.58 0.08 7.77
CA MET A 222 -2.34 -0.67 7.52
C MET A 222 -1.11 0.24 7.52
N GLY A 223 -0.37 0.27 8.63
CA GLY A 223 0.90 1.03 8.66
C GLY A 223 1.88 0.51 7.59
N ALA A 224 2.53 1.42 6.86
CA ALA A 224 3.38 1.08 5.72
C ALA A 224 4.68 1.90 5.67
N SER A 225 5.63 1.46 4.84
CA SER A 225 6.88 2.16 4.54
C SER A 225 7.83 2.35 5.75
N PHE A 226 8.11 1.28 6.49
CA PHE A 226 9.02 1.33 7.65
C PHE A 226 10.50 1.52 7.27
N ARG A 227 11.28 2.16 8.16
CA ARG A 227 12.75 2.25 8.08
C ARG A 227 13.44 1.30 9.05
N ASN A 228 12.79 0.96 10.16
CA ASN A 228 13.38 0.15 11.23
C ASN A 228 12.31 -0.62 12.01
N LYS A 229 12.73 -1.67 12.74
CA LYS A 229 11.82 -2.46 13.58
C LYS A 229 11.17 -1.66 14.72
N GLY A 230 11.81 -0.59 15.19
CA GLY A 230 11.28 0.25 16.27
C GLY A 230 9.95 0.90 15.90
N GLU A 231 9.84 1.45 14.69
CA GLU A 231 8.59 2.01 14.16
C GLU A 231 7.45 0.96 14.12
N ILE A 232 7.77 -0.27 13.71
CA ILE A 232 6.81 -1.38 13.63
C ILE A 232 6.31 -1.75 15.02
N LEU A 233 7.23 -1.93 15.96
CA LEU A 233 6.92 -2.31 17.35
C LEU A 233 6.10 -1.23 18.06
N GLU A 234 6.37 0.06 17.77
CA GLU A 234 5.57 1.17 18.30
C GLU A 234 4.14 1.22 17.74
N LEU A 235 3.84 0.47 16.68
CA LEU A 235 2.50 0.31 16.09
C LEU A 235 1.91 -1.09 16.31
N ALA A 236 2.49 -1.92 17.17
CA ALA A 236 1.94 -3.22 17.51
C ALA A 236 0.50 -3.08 18.06
N GLY A 237 -0.45 -3.76 17.42
CA GLY A 237 -1.88 -3.62 17.67
C GLY A 237 -2.64 -2.78 16.63
N CYS A 238 -1.95 -2.16 15.66
CA CYS A 238 -2.58 -1.67 14.44
C CYS A 238 -3.28 -2.82 13.70
N ASP A 239 -4.30 -2.54 12.88
CA ASP A 239 -5.08 -3.61 12.23
C ASP A 239 -4.19 -4.48 11.34
N LEU A 240 -3.37 -3.82 10.50
CA LEU A 240 -2.35 -4.45 9.68
C LEU A 240 -1.04 -3.65 9.71
N LEU A 241 0.07 -4.32 9.41
CA LEU A 241 1.34 -3.66 9.09
C LEU A 241 1.97 -4.37 7.89
N THR A 242 2.26 -3.61 6.82
CA THR A 242 2.97 -4.13 5.65
C THR A 242 4.46 -3.87 5.76
N ILE A 243 5.24 -4.94 5.82
CA ILE A 243 6.63 -4.93 6.27
C ILE A 243 7.52 -5.55 5.17
N SER A 244 8.66 -4.92 4.89
CA SER A 244 9.62 -5.42 3.92
C SER A 244 10.23 -6.76 4.38
N PRO A 245 10.67 -7.64 3.45
CA PRO A 245 11.32 -8.91 3.81
C PRO A 245 12.52 -8.75 4.74
N GLN A 246 13.27 -7.65 4.61
CA GLN A 246 14.40 -7.35 5.49
C GLN A 246 13.94 -7.18 6.94
N LEU A 247 12.97 -6.31 7.18
CA LEU A 247 12.48 -6.02 8.53
C LEU A 247 11.69 -7.20 9.11
N LEU A 248 11.02 -8.00 8.27
CA LEU A 248 10.46 -9.30 8.67
C LEU A 248 11.55 -10.26 9.17
N GLY A 249 12.70 -10.30 8.49
CA GLY A 249 13.87 -11.07 8.92
C GLY A 249 14.42 -10.62 10.28
N GLU A 250 14.53 -9.31 10.50
CA GLU A 250 14.96 -8.73 11.78
C GLU A 250 13.99 -9.03 12.93
N LEU A 251 12.68 -8.96 12.69
CA LEU A 251 11.67 -9.33 13.69
C LEU A 251 11.66 -10.83 13.98
N LYS A 252 11.92 -11.66 12.96
CA LYS A 252 12.00 -13.11 13.11
C LYS A 252 13.25 -13.55 13.89
N SER A 253 14.35 -12.80 13.80
CA SER A 253 15.62 -13.15 14.44
C SER A 253 15.75 -12.66 15.89
N SER A 254 14.81 -11.86 16.38
CA SER A 254 14.78 -11.36 17.76
C SER A 254 13.74 -12.09 18.61
N GLU A 255 14.08 -12.38 19.86
CA GLU A 255 13.17 -12.95 20.88
C GLU A 255 12.77 -11.93 21.96
N GLU A 256 13.15 -10.66 21.82
CA GLU A 256 12.74 -9.58 22.73
C GLU A 256 11.21 -9.49 22.85
N PRO A 257 10.67 -9.07 24.01
CA PRO A 257 9.23 -8.96 24.19
C PRO A 257 8.61 -7.88 23.29
N VAL A 258 7.42 -8.15 22.76
CA VAL A 258 6.59 -7.17 22.03
C VAL A 258 5.42 -6.74 22.89
N GLU A 259 5.35 -5.45 23.20
CA GLU A 259 4.22 -4.82 23.90
C GLU A 259 3.17 -4.33 22.90
N ARG A 260 1.90 -4.62 23.15
CA ARG A 260 0.80 -4.04 22.35
C ARG A 260 0.67 -2.56 22.66
N LYS A 261 0.87 -1.69 21.67
CA LYS A 261 0.81 -0.22 21.79
C LYS A 261 -0.57 0.34 21.44
N LEU A 262 -1.26 -0.27 20.47
CA LEU A 262 -2.57 0.19 19.98
C LEU A 262 -3.67 -0.83 20.30
N SER A 263 -4.79 -0.33 20.82
CA SER A 263 -6.01 -1.12 20.99
C SER A 263 -7.25 -0.23 20.83
N PRO A 264 -8.36 -0.73 20.27
CA PRO A 264 -9.56 0.08 20.06
C PRO A 264 -10.12 0.72 21.35
N GLU A 265 -10.03 0.01 22.47
CA GLU A 265 -10.61 0.40 23.76
C GLU A 265 -9.88 1.61 24.38
N ARG A 266 -8.63 1.86 23.98
CA ARG A 266 -7.79 2.93 24.54
C ARG A 266 -8.27 4.34 24.18
N PHE A 267 -9.08 4.47 23.13
CA PHE A 267 -9.43 5.76 22.53
C PHE A 267 -10.86 6.24 22.87
N GLU A 268 -11.62 5.47 23.65
CA GLU A 268 -12.98 5.84 24.03
C GLU A 268 -13.03 7.17 24.81
N SER A 269 -12.05 7.41 25.69
CA SER A 269 -11.95 8.62 26.51
C SER A 269 -11.27 9.80 25.83
N GLU A 270 -10.67 9.62 24.65
CA GLU A 270 -9.98 10.72 23.97
C GLU A 270 -10.98 11.73 23.37
N LYS A 271 -10.67 13.02 23.52
CA LYS A 271 -11.44 14.13 22.93
C LYS A 271 -10.93 14.39 21.52
N ILE A 272 -11.39 13.58 20.57
CA ILE A 272 -11.14 13.75 19.14
C ILE A 272 -12.39 14.37 18.51
N GLU A 273 -12.24 15.51 17.85
CA GLU A 273 -13.33 16.18 17.12
C GLU A 273 -13.48 15.60 15.72
N ARG A 274 -14.72 15.54 15.23
CA ARG A 274 -14.99 15.04 13.88
C ARG A 274 -14.56 16.09 12.86
N LEU A 275 -13.76 15.67 11.88
CA LEU A 275 -13.32 16.52 10.79
C LEU A 275 -14.27 16.37 9.60
N GLU A 276 -15.11 17.37 9.35
CA GLU A 276 -15.92 17.43 8.13
C GLU A 276 -15.08 17.90 6.94
N LEU A 277 -15.14 17.20 5.81
CA LEU A 277 -14.36 17.51 4.61
C LEU A 277 -15.25 17.62 3.37
N ASP A 278 -15.21 18.79 2.73
CA ASP A 278 -15.51 18.93 1.31
C ASP A 278 -14.19 19.01 0.51
N GLU A 279 -14.28 19.12 -0.82
CA GLU A 279 -13.08 19.19 -1.67
C GLU A 279 -12.19 20.39 -1.29
N LYS A 280 -12.79 21.55 -1.05
CA LYS A 280 -12.06 22.80 -0.76
C LYS A 280 -11.28 22.68 0.54
N LYS A 281 -11.93 22.18 1.58
CA LYS A 281 -11.33 21.97 2.89
C LYS A 281 -10.31 20.85 2.89
N PHE A 282 -10.54 19.77 2.15
CA PHE A 282 -9.53 18.72 1.93
C PHE A 282 -8.26 19.31 1.31
N ARG A 283 -8.40 20.03 0.18
CA ARG A 283 -7.26 20.62 -0.52
C ARG A 283 -6.53 21.65 0.36
N TRP A 284 -7.27 22.48 1.10
CA TRP A 284 -6.70 23.45 2.03
C TRP A 284 -5.89 22.79 3.14
N LEU A 285 -6.47 21.81 3.85
CA LEU A 285 -5.80 21.15 4.97
C LEU A 285 -4.61 20.28 4.52
N LEU A 286 -4.69 19.68 3.33
CA LEU A 286 -3.53 18.99 2.75
C LEU A 286 -2.41 19.98 2.46
N ASN A 287 -2.73 21.15 1.87
CA ASN A 287 -1.78 22.19 1.53
C ASN A 287 -1.09 22.80 2.76
N GLU A 288 -1.82 23.00 3.87
CA GLU A 288 -1.25 23.47 5.14
C GLU A 288 -0.23 22.47 5.73
N ASN A 289 -0.32 21.19 5.36
CA ASN A 289 0.67 20.18 5.72
C ASN A 289 1.74 20.05 4.62
N ALA A 290 2.80 20.86 4.72
CA ALA A 290 3.90 20.86 3.75
C ALA A 290 4.50 19.46 3.51
N MET A 291 4.71 18.69 4.59
CA MET A 291 5.23 17.32 4.49
C MET A 291 4.31 16.43 3.66
N ALA A 292 3.01 16.43 3.97
CA ALA A 292 2.05 15.59 3.26
C ALA A 292 1.88 16.00 1.80
N THR A 293 1.84 17.31 1.51
CA THR A 293 1.79 17.85 0.15
C THR A 293 3.00 17.41 -0.66
N GLU A 294 4.21 17.65 -0.14
CA GLU A 294 5.46 17.32 -0.82
C GLU A 294 5.61 15.80 -1.02
N LYS A 295 5.34 15.00 0.02
CA LYS A 295 5.50 13.53 -0.03
C LYS A 295 4.45 12.84 -0.87
N THR A 296 3.21 13.35 -0.94
CA THR A 296 2.19 12.85 -1.87
C THR A 296 2.66 13.07 -3.31
N ALA A 297 3.06 14.29 -3.65
CA ALA A 297 3.49 14.62 -5.01
C ALA A 297 4.80 13.92 -5.40
N GLU A 298 5.78 13.85 -4.50
CA GLU A 298 7.03 13.11 -4.70
C GLU A 298 6.75 11.62 -4.93
N GLY A 299 5.89 11.01 -4.11
CA GLY A 299 5.55 9.60 -4.22
C GLY A 299 4.96 9.24 -5.58
N ILE A 300 4.04 10.07 -6.10
CA ILE A 300 3.44 9.89 -7.43
C ILE A 300 4.52 9.96 -8.52
N ARG A 301 5.41 10.96 -8.48
CA ARG A 301 6.51 11.10 -9.46
C ARG A 301 7.45 9.89 -9.44
N LEU A 302 7.82 9.41 -8.25
CA LEU A 302 8.71 8.26 -8.11
C LEU A 302 8.08 6.97 -8.64
N PHE A 303 6.81 6.71 -8.31
CA PHE A 303 6.13 5.51 -8.83
C PHE A 303 5.91 5.58 -10.34
N HIS A 304 5.63 6.74 -10.90
CA HIS A 304 5.56 6.91 -12.35
C HIS A 304 6.94 6.67 -13.00
N ALA A 305 8.02 7.19 -12.42
CA ALA A 305 9.37 6.96 -12.92
C ALA A 305 9.73 5.46 -12.91
N ASP A 306 9.31 4.70 -11.88
CA ASP A 306 9.52 3.26 -11.83
C ASP A 306 8.62 2.48 -12.79
N ALA A 307 7.41 2.96 -13.07
CA ALA A 307 6.56 2.41 -14.13
C ALA A 307 7.22 2.58 -15.51
N ILE A 308 7.82 3.74 -15.80
CA ILE A 308 8.59 3.95 -17.04
C ILE A 308 9.77 2.97 -17.14
N LYS A 309 10.52 2.76 -16.04
CA LYS A 309 11.61 1.77 -16.02
C LYS A 309 11.09 0.35 -16.24
N LEU A 310 9.91 0.01 -15.74
CA LEU A 310 9.26 -1.27 -16.01
C LEU A 310 8.91 -1.45 -17.49
N GLU A 311 8.38 -0.41 -18.13
CA GLU A 311 8.11 -0.43 -19.57
C GLU A 311 9.40 -0.54 -20.39
N GLN A 312 10.48 0.15 -20.01
CA GLN A 312 11.79 0.02 -20.63
C GLN A 312 12.36 -1.39 -20.47
N PHE A 313 12.22 -1.99 -19.28
CA PHE A 313 12.59 -3.37 -19.05
C PHE A 313 11.78 -4.31 -19.96
N ILE A 314 10.47 -4.14 -20.05
CA ILE A 314 9.62 -4.93 -20.95
C ILE A 314 10.06 -4.77 -22.40
N ALA A 315 10.31 -3.54 -22.86
CA ALA A 315 10.73 -3.25 -24.23
C ALA A 315 12.04 -3.96 -24.59
N ALA A 316 12.98 -4.09 -23.64
CA ALA A 316 14.23 -4.82 -23.83
C ALA A 316 14.04 -6.35 -23.95
N HIS A 317 12.85 -6.88 -23.64
CA HIS A 317 12.51 -8.31 -23.66
C HIS A 317 11.43 -8.66 -24.71
N LEU A 318 11.11 -7.75 -25.63
CA LEU A 318 10.12 -7.97 -26.70
C LEU A 318 10.68 -8.56 -27.98
#